data_AF-A0AB38G2H5-F1
#
_entry.id   AF-A0AB38G2H5-F1
#
_cell.length_a   1.000
_cell.length_b   1.000
_cell.length_c   1.000
_cell.angle_alpha   90.00
_cell.angle_beta   90.00
_cell.angle_gamma   90.00
#
_symmetry.space_group_name_H-M   'P 1'
#
loop_
_entity.id
_entity.type
_entity.pdbx_description
1 polymer ?
#
loop_
_entity_poly.entity_id
_entity_poly.type
_entity_poly.pdbx_seq_one_letter_code
_entity_poly.pdbx_strand_id
1 'polypeptide(L)'
;MNGSVTPPAQGLIFATWNAANVAVYYDGGQIHAYYPMDNNANNPANINLRIAIFQQSPPVPGTGLNFFNASGQCTFSTSRKPFIISGNWNVSDGYTDIGNNMVALASTGVQTTIGGGYCNVRVKGIERIGNSVRALNSTLHSNWPDKYPMYKNTTTAIPLPLIPNFTDSYA
;
A
#
# COMPACT_ATOMS: atom_id res chain seq x y z
N MET A 1 -5.83 11.59 4.92
CA MET A 1 -6.56 10.53 5.67
C MET A 1 -6.05 10.51 7.10
N ASN A 2 -6.86 10.13 8.10
CA ASN A 2 -6.44 10.04 9.50
C ASN A 2 -6.59 8.59 10.00
N GLY A 3 -5.49 7.85 10.10
CA GLY A 3 -5.51 6.43 10.49
C GLY A 3 -5.93 5.52 9.35
N SER A 4 -7.21 5.46 8.99
CA SER A 4 -7.67 4.63 7.87
C SER A 4 -8.67 5.35 6.97
N VAL A 5 -8.81 4.88 5.73
CA VAL A 5 -9.79 5.38 4.76
C VAL A 5 -10.24 4.27 3.83
N THR A 6 -11.54 4.20 3.55
CA THR A 6 -12.09 3.34 2.51
C THR A 6 -11.84 3.99 1.14
N PRO A 7 -11.18 3.31 0.19
CA PRO A 7 -10.98 3.85 -1.15
C PRO A 7 -12.33 4.00 -1.89
N PRO A 8 -12.44 4.94 -2.84
CA PRO A 8 -13.69 5.18 -3.59
C PRO A 8 -14.12 4.00 -4.48
N ALA A 9 -13.22 3.05 -4.74
CA ALA A 9 -13.49 1.82 -5.46
C ALA A 9 -12.59 0.69 -4.94
N GLN A 10 -13.07 -0.55 -5.09
CA GLN A 10 -12.35 -1.75 -4.71
C GLN A 10 -11.44 -2.23 -5.86
N GLY A 11 -10.22 -2.66 -5.54
CA GLY A 11 -9.28 -3.13 -6.55
C GLY A 11 -7.83 -3.18 -6.04
N LEU A 12 -6.90 -3.32 -6.98
CA LEU A 12 -5.48 -3.20 -6.70
C LEU A 12 -5.11 -1.71 -6.62
N ILE A 13 -4.58 -1.28 -5.49
CA ILE A 13 -4.26 0.12 -5.23
C ILE A 13 -2.75 0.32 -5.31
N PHE A 14 -2.32 1.25 -6.15
CA PHE A 14 -0.97 1.78 -6.15
C PHE A 14 -0.98 3.16 -5.52
N ALA A 15 0.05 3.50 -4.76
CA ALA A 15 0.13 4.79 -4.10
C ALA A 15 1.54 5.39 -4.13
N THR A 16 1.58 6.72 -4.01
CA THR A 16 2.79 7.49 -3.69
C THR A 16 2.44 8.53 -2.64
N TRP A 17 3.37 8.71 -1.70
CA TRP A 17 3.29 9.65 -0.59
C TRP A 17 4.72 9.97 -0.13
N ASN A 18 4.86 10.91 0.80
CA ASN A 18 6.15 11.25 1.39
C ASN A 18 5.94 11.56 2.87
N ALA A 19 6.21 10.59 3.74
CA ALA A 19 6.03 10.73 5.18
C ALA A 19 6.99 9.80 5.93
N ALA A 20 7.86 10.40 6.73
CA ALA A 20 8.77 9.66 7.60
C ALA A 20 8.02 9.05 8.79
N ASN A 21 8.43 7.85 9.17
CA ASN A 21 7.88 6.98 10.21
C ASN A 21 6.38 6.72 10.08
N VAL A 22 5.82 6.72 8.87
CA VAL A 22 4.42 6.35 8.63
C VAL A 22 4.35 5.11 7.75
N ALA A 23 3.78 4.03 8.30
CA ALA A 23 3.55 2.80 7.58
C ALA A 23 2.16 2.79 6.95
N VAL A 24 2.11 2.61 5.63
CA VAL A 24 0.90 2.57 4.81
C VAL A 24 0.68 1.17 4.24
N TYR A 25 -0.53 0.63 4.37
CA TYR A 25 -0.89 -0.62 3.68
C TYR A 25 -2.37 -0.67 3.32
N TYR A 26 -2.74 -1.58 2.43
CA TYR A 26 -4.12 -1.88 2.06
C TYR A 26 -4.45 -3.30 2.46
N ASP A 27 -5.58 -3.53 3.12
CA ASP A 27 -6.02 -4.85 3.60
C ASP A 27 -7.10 -5.50 2.72
N GLY A 28 -7.45 -4.88 1.59
CA GLY A 28 -8.56 -5.31 0.74
C GLY A 28 -9.88 -4.59 1.03
N GLY A 29 -9.96 -3.76 2.07
CA GLY A 29 -11.12 -2.93 2.36
C GLY A 29 -10.76 -1.47 2.67
N GLN A 30 -9.70 -1.23 3.44
CA GLN A 30 -9.23 0.09 3.86
C GLN A 30 -7.73 0.28 3.62
N ILE A 31 -7.37 1.51 3.27
CA ILE A 31 -5.98 1.97 3.34
C ILE A 31 -5.74 2.41 4.78
N HIS A 32 -4.66 1.94 5.38
CA HIS A 32 -4.22 2.26 6.74
C HIS A 32 -2.93 3.09 6.66
N ALA A 33 -2.78 4.07 7.55
CA ALA A 33 -1.61 4.92 7.72
C ALA A 33 -1.40 5.18 9.21
N TYR A 34 -0.39 4.54 9.80
CA TYR A 34 -0.12 4.58 11.23
C TYR A 34 1.37 4.76 11.50
N TYR A 35 1.68 5.42 12.61
CA TYR A 35 3.03 5.41 13.17
C TYR A 35 3.34 4.04 13.79
N PRO A 36 4.60 3.57 13.71
CA PRO A 36 5.02 2.36 14.39
C PRO A 36 4.90 2.55 15.90
N MET A 37 4.39 1.53 16.59
CA MET A 37 4.27 1.48 18.06
C MET A 37 4.80 0.13 18.56
N ASP A 38 5.23 0.09 19.82
CA ASP A 38 5.74 -1.11 20.51
C ASP A 38 4.79 -1.64 21.60
N ASN A 39 3.74 -0.89 21.92
CA ASN A 39 2.72 -1.23 22.91
C ASN A 39 1.44 -1.80 22.26
N ASN A 40 0.33 -1.88 23.01
CA ASN A 40 -0.96 -2.40 22.55
C ASN A 40 -1.89 -1.34 21.94
N ALA A 41 -1.39 -0.14 21.62
CA ALA A 41 -2.20 0.96 21.07
C ALA A 41 -1.84 1.24 19.60
N ASN A 42 -2.79 1.77 18.83
CA ASN A 42 -2.51 2.25 17.48
C ASN A 42 -2.38 3.78 17.48
N ASN A 43 -1.41 4.31 16.74
CA ASN A 43 -1.19 5.74 16.60
C ASN A 43 -1.47 6.17 15.15
N PRO A 44 -2.67 6.71 14.85
CA PRO A 44 -3.04 7.08 13.49
C PRO A 44 -2.18 8.23 12.97
N ALA A 45 -1.78 8.13 11.70
CA ALA A 45 -1.07 9.19 11.01
C ALA A 45 -2.03 10.00 10.12
N ASN A 46 -1.76 11.30 9.98
CA ASN A 46 -2.45 12.16 9.02
C ASN A 46 -1.54 12.47 7.84
N ILE A 47 -1.82 11.84 6.69
CA ILE A 47 -1.02 12.00 5.47
C ILE A 47 -1.91 12.16 4.23
N ASN A 48 -1.30 12.74 3.18
CA ASN A 48 -1.87 12.79 1.84
C ASN A 48 -1.23 11.70 0.97
N LEU A 49 -2.06 10.94 0.27
CA LEU A 49 -1.62 9.95 -0.71
C LEU A 49 -2.21 10.28 -2.07
N ARG A 50 -1.41 10.13 -3.11
CA ARG A 50 -1.91 10.01 -4.47
C ARG A 50 -2.06 8.53 -4.76
N ILE A 51 -3.25 8.11 -5.20
CA ILE A 51 -3.56 6.70 -5.46
C ILE A 51 -4.03 6.49 -6.89
N ALA A 52 -3.74 5.30 -7.42
CA ALA A 52 -4.30 4.78 -8.66
C ALA A 52 -4.96 3.44 -8.34
N ILE A 53 -6.22 3.27 -8.75
CA ILE A 53 -7.03 2.08 -8.43
C ILE A 53 -7.29 1.31 -9.72
N PHE A 54 -6.91 0.04 -9.72
CA PHE A 54 -7.19 -0.91 -10.79
C PHE A 54 -8.31 -1.82 -10.33
N GLN A 55 -9.51 -1.52 -10.82
CA GLN A 55 -10.74 -2.24 -10.47
C GLN A 55 -11.18 -3.15 -11.61
N GLN A 56 -11.78 -4.29 -11.26
CA GLN A 56 -12.41 -5.20 -12.22
C GLN A 56 -13.89 -4.84 -12.38
N SER A 57 -14.15 -3.76 -13.11
CA SER A 57 -15.51 -3.35 -13.51
C SER A 57 -15.56 -3.16 -15.02
N PRO A 58 -16.68 -3.49 -15.71
CA PRO A 58 -16.84 -3.16 -17.12
C PRO A 58 -16.52 -1.68 -17.37
N PRO A 59 -15.55 -1.35 -18.22
CA PRO A 59 -15.21 0.04 -18.50
C PRO A 59 -16.36 0.75 -19.23
N VAL A 60 -16.50 2.04 -18.95
CA VAL A 60 -17.31 2.93 -19.78
C VAL A 60 -16.45 3.39 -20.96
N PRO A 61 -16.91 3.25 -22.22
CA PRO A 61 -16.16 3.72 -23.39
C PRO A 61 -15.80 5.19 -23.28
N GLY A 62 -14.52 5.50 -23.44
CA GLY A 62 -14.01 6.87 -23.47
C GLY A 62 -13.71 7.34 -24.89
N THR A 63 -13.16 8.55 -25.01
CA THR A 63 -12.75 9.12 -26.31
C THR A 63 -11.43 8.55 -26.87
N GLY A 64 -10.76 7.66 -26.14
CA GLY A 64 -9.49 7.07 -26.54
C GLY A 64 -9.61 5.64 -27.09
N LEU A 65 -8.68 4.76 -26.72
CA LEU A 65 -8.63 3.37 -27.20
C LEU A 65 -9.66 2.51 -26.44
N ASN A 66 -10.58 1.89 -27.18
CA ASN A 66 -11.60 1.00 -26.64
C ASN A 66 -11.54 -0.38 -27.32
N PHE A 67 -11.69 -1.46 -26.54
CA PHE A 67 -11.95 -2.80 -27.06
C PHE A 67 -13.36 -3.24 -26.67
N PHE A 68 -14.02 -3.94 -27.58
CA PHE A 68 -15.36 -4.46 -27.40
C PHE A 68 -15.36 -5.97 -27.65
N ASN A 69 -16.13 -6.73 -26.87
CA ASN A 69 -16.39 -8.13 -27.18
C ASN A 69 -17.45 -8.27 -28.28
N ALA A 70 -17.69 -9.50 -28.75
CA ALA A 70 -18.68 -9.79 -29.79
C ALA A 70 -20.12 -9.39 -29.42
N SER A 71 -20.41 -9.26 -28.12
CA SER A 71 -21.71 -8.82 -27.58
C SER A 71 -21.83 -7.29 -27.45
N GLY A 72 -20.84 -6.53 -27.90
CA GLY A 72 -20.84 -5.06 -27.85
C GLY A 72 -20.49 -4.44 -26.49
N GLN A 73 -20.09 -5.25 -25.50
CA GLN A 73 -19.64 -4.75 -24.20
C GLN A 73 -18.20 -4.27 -24.29
N CYS A 74 -17.92 -3.07 -23.77
CA CYS A 74 -16.56 -2.57 -23.64
C CYS A 74 -15.77 -3.42 -22.63
N THR A 75 -14.64 -3.97 -23.06
CA THR A 75 -13.75 -4.81 -22.26
C THR A 75 -12.45 -4.11 -21.88
N PHE A 76 -12.13 -3.01 -22.56
CA PHE A 76 -10.99 -2.13 -22.27
C PHE A 76 -11.32 -0.73 -22.76
N SER A 77 -11.00 0.31 -21.98
CA SER A 77 -11.14 1.72 -22.36
C SER A 77 -10.02 2.50 -21.72
N THR A 78 -9.28 3.29 -22.50
CA THR A 78 -8.33 4.25 -21.97
C THR A 78 -8.33 5.55 -22.76
N SER A 79 -8.45 6.68 -22.06
CA SER A 79 -8.21 8.03 -22.60
C SER A 79 -6.79 8.53 -22.34
N ARG A 80 -5.97 7.74 -21.63
CA ARG A 80 -4.59 8.08 -21.22
C ARG A 80 -3.62 6.96 -21.58
N LYS A 81 -2.32 7.18 -21.35
CA LYS A 81 -1.28 6.16 -21.59
C LYS A 81 -1.67 4.83 -20.92
N PRO A 82 -1.53 3.69 -21.64
CA PRO A 82 -1.86 2.38 -21.11
C PRO A 82 -0.99 2.06 -19.88
N PHE A 83 -1.50 1.18 -19.02
CA PHE A 83 -0.81 0.71 -17.82
C PHE A 83 0.55 0.10 -18.18
N ILE A 84 1.62 0.60 -17.56
CA ILE A 84 2.97 0.06 -17.69
C ILE A 84 3.42 -0.38 -16.30
N ILE A 85 3.73 -1.66 -16.13
CA ILE A 85 4.50 -2.10 -14.96
C ILE A 85 5.94 -1.64 -15.19
N SER A 86 6.43 -0.75 -14.34
CA SER A 86 7.80 -0.21 -14.44
C SER A 86 8.84 -1.09 -13.74
N GLY A 87 8.38 -2.04 -12.92
CA GLY A 87 9.23 -3.01 -12.24
C GLY A 87 8.56 -3.57 -10.99
N ASN A 88 9.37 -4.12 -10.09
CA ASN A 88 8.93 -4.65 -8.81
C ASN A 88 9.87 -4.20 -7.70
N TRP A 89 9.33 -4.00 -6.50
CA TRP A 89 10.10 -3.86 -5.28
C TRP A 89 10.10 -5.17 -4.50
N ASN A 90 11.30 -5.70 -4.24
CA ASN A 90 11.48 -6.81 -3.30
C ASN A 90 11.40 -6.25 -1.87
N VAL A 91 10.36 -6.64 -1.14
CA VAL A 91 10.04 -6.07 0.17
C VAL A 91 11.19 -6.28 1.17
N SER A 92 11.66 -5.18 1.75
CA SER A 92 12.82 -5.14 2.65
C SER A 92 12.63 -4.18 3.81
N ASP A 93 13.28 -4.45 4.94
CA ASP A 93 13.34 -3.52 6.09
C ASP A 93 14.31 -2.35 5.87
N GLY A 94 15.26 -2.53 4.95
CA GLY A 94 16.14 -1.47 4.46
C GLY A 94 15.45 -0.61 3.40
N TYR A 95 15.83 0.66 3.35
CA TYR A 95 15.39 1.56 2.29
C TYR A 95 15.88 1.08 0.93
N THR A 96 14.94 0.99 -0.01
CA THR A 96 15.20 0.71 -1.42
C THR A 96 14.64 1.86 -2.24
N ASP A 97 15.47 2.48 -3.07
CA ASP A 97 15.00 3.45 -4.05
C ASP A 97 14.21 2.73 -5.15
N ILE A 98 12.94 3.10 -5.32
CA ILE A 98 12.05 2.55 -6.36
C ILE A 98 11.81 3.56 -7.49
N GLY A 99 12.57 4.66 -7.54
CA GLY A 99 12.40 5.76 -8.46
C GLY A 99 11.09 6.54 -8.25
N ASN A 100 10.75 7.37 -9.24
CA ASN A 100 9.47 8.10 -9.27
C ASN A 100 8.31 7.18 -9.71
N ASN A 101 8.13 6.08 -8.97
CA ASN A 101 7.07 5.11 -9.18
C ASN A 101 6.10 5.10 -8.00
N MET A 102 4.85 4.71 -8.28
CA MET A 102 3.88 4.32 -7.28
C MET A 102 4.07 2.82 -6.99
N VAL A 103 3.90 2.42 -5.73
CA VAL A 103 4.02 1.03 -5.29
C VAL A 103 2.64 0.47 -4.97
N ALA A 104 2.39 -0.80 -5.32
CA ALA A 104 1.19 -1.49 -4.90
C ALA A 104 1.12 -1.57 -3.36
N LEU A 105 -0.01 -1.16 -2.80
CA LEU A 105 -0.25 -1.25 -1.37
C LEU A 105 -0.67 -2.68 -1.00
N ALA A 106 0.02 -3.24 -0.01
CA ALA A 106 -0.29 -4.52 0.61
C ALA A 106 0.33 -4.55 2.00
N SER A 107 -0.11 -5.49 2.84
CA SER A 107 0.68 -5.88 4.01
C SER A 107 2.03 -6.44 3.55
N THR A 108 3.12 -5.91 4.12
CA THR A 108 4.50 -6.28 3.77
C THR A 108 5.08 -7.34 4.69
N GLY A 109 4.34 -7.77 5.71
CA GLY A 109 4.79 -8.77 6.68
C GLY A 109 4.24 -8.54 8.07
N VAL A 110 4.93 -9.07 9.07
CA VAL A 110 4.55 -8.96 10.48
C VAL A 110 5.76 -8.71 11.36
N GLN A 111 5.53 -7.96 12.44
CA GLN A 111 6.50 -7.76 13.51
C GLN A 111 5.82 -8.01 14.86
N THR A 112 6.50 -8.71 15.76
CA THR A 112 6.13 -8.75 17.17
C THR A 112 6.92 -7.73 17.96
N THR A 113 6.25 -7.07 18.89
CA THR A 113 6.83 -6.12 19.84
C THR A 113 6.38 -6.48 21.24
N ILE A 114 7.18 -6.16 22.26
CA ILE A 114 6.80 -6.35 23.67
C ILE A 114 6.79 -4.98 24.31
N GLY A 115 5.65 -4.58 24.86
CA GLY A 115 5.45 -3.26 25.42
C GLY A 115 4.07 -3.11 26.05
N GLY A 116 3.99 -2.31 27.11
CA GLY A 116 2.74 -2.06 27.84
C GLY A 116 2.16 -3.29 28.57
N GLY A 117 2.99 -4.30 28.87
CA GLY A 117 2.55 -5.57 29.50
C GLY A 117 2.03 -6.62 28.52
N TYR A 118 2.20 -6.40 27.21
CA TYR A 118 1.72 -7.29 26.15
C TYR A 118 2.82 -7.66 25.16
N CYS A 119 2.69 -8.87 24.61
CA CYS A 119 3.23 -9.22 23.30
C CYS A 119 2.23 -8.78 22.24
N ASN A 120 2.70 -8.01 21.27
CA ASN A 120 1.87 -7.35 20.25
C ASN A 120 2.30 -7.83 18.87
N VAL A 121 1.45 -8.57 18.17
CA VAL A 121 1.63 -8.88 16.75
C VAL A 121 1.09 -7.71 15.95
N ARG A 122 1.93 -7.16 15.09
CA ARG A 122 1.59 -6.00 14.27
C ARG A 122 1.83 -6.29 12.80
N VAL A 123 0.94 -5.73 11.99
CA VAL A 123 1.05 -5.76 10.53
C VAL A 123 2.15 -4.81 10.11
N LYS A 124 2.95 -5.17 9.11
CA LYS A 124 3.88 -4.26 8.47
C LYS A 124 3.23 -3.66 7.24
N GLY A 125 3.41 -2.35 7.07
CA GLY A 125 3.09 -1.62 5.86
C GLY A 125 4.35 -1.13 5.17
N ILE A 126 4.18 -0.11 4.34
CA ILE A 126 5.23 0.51 3.55
C ILE A 126 5.46 1.91 4.13
N GLU A 127 6.69 2.23 4.47
CA GLU A 127 7.11 3.62 4.64
C GLU A 127 7.67 4.15 3.31
N ARG A 128 7.42 5.42 3.02
CA ARG A 128 8.01 6.09 1.86
C ARG A 128 8.55 7.47 2.24
N ILE A 129 9.81 7.70 1.92
CA ILE A 129 10.49 9.00 2.01
C ILE A 129 11.15 9.28 0.65
N GLY A 130 10.69 10.33 -0.04
CA GLY A 130 11.11 10.60 -1.42
C GLY A 130 10.80 9.41 -2.33
N ASN A 131 11.84 8.86 -2.96
CA ASN A 131 11.72 7.65 -3.79
C ASN A 131 12.03 6.35 -3.05
N SER A 132 12.49 6.43 -1.81
CA SER A 132 12.89 5.28 -1.03
C SER A 132 11.72 4.70 -0.24
N VAL A 133 11.57 3.38 -0.30
CA VAL A 133 10.57 2.63 0.46
C VAL A 133 11.22 1.57 1.34
N ARG A 134 10.57 1.24 2.45
CA ARG A 134 10.90 0.08 3.29
C ARG A 134 9.66 -0.48 3.96
N ALA A 135 9.73 -1.72 4.42
CA ALA A 135 8.73 -2.29 5.29
C ALA A 135 8.86 -1.69 6.69
N LEU A 136 7.75 -1.23 7.26
CA LEU A 136 7.70 -0.62 8.58
C LEU A 136 6.51 -1.16 9.36
N ASN A 137 6.70 -1.35 10.67
CA ASN A 137 5.63 -1.73 11.58
C ASN A 137 4.46 -0.73 11.57
N SER A 138 3.23 -1.23 11.65
CA SER A 138 1.99 -0.46 11.57
C SER A 138 1.03 -0.88 12.69
N THR A 139 -0.21 -1.23 12.33
CA THR A 139 -1.33 -1.52 13.23
C THR A 139 -1.17 -2.81 14.02
N LEU A 140 -1.77 -2.83 15.21
CA LEU A 140 -1.96 -4.02 16.03
C LEU A 140 -2.93 -4.98 15.35
N HIS A 141 -2.48 -6.21 15.14
CA HIS A 141 -3.30 -7.32 14.67
C HIS A 141 -3.86 -8.15 15.83
N SER A 142 -3.01 -8.47 16.81
CA SER A 142 -3.38 -9.26 17.98
C SER A 142 -2.39 -9.01 19.13
N ASN A 143 -2.81 -9.27 20.37
CA ASN A 143 -1.94 -9.22 21.53
C ASN A 143 -2.31 -10.26 22.61
N TRP A 144 -1.36 -10.50 23.50
CA TRP A 144 -1.54 -11.34 24.70
C TRP A 144 -0.56 -10.90 25.79
N PRO A 145 -0.74 -11.32 27.06
CA PRO A 145 0.17 -10.96 28.14
C PRO A 145 1.62 -11.35 27.82
N ASP A 146 2.56 -10.49 28.21
CA ASP A 146 4.00 -10.65 27.96
C ASP A 146 4.67 -11.89 28.59
N LYS A 147 3.91 -12.69 29.33
CA LYS A 147 4.32 -13.98 29.91
C LYS A 147 4.71 -15.04 28.86
N TYR A 148 4.35 -14.83 27.60
CA TYR A 148 4.64 -15.75 26.48
C TYR A 148 5.30 -14.98 25.32
N PRO A 149 6.56 -14.54 25.47
CA PRO A 149 7.21 -13.67 24.51
C PRO A 149 7.42 -14.34 23.15
N MET A 150 7.09 -13.61 22.09
CA MET A 150 7.42 -13.99 20.72
C MET A 150 8.26 -12.88 20.08
N TYR A 151 9.32 -13.29 19.38
CA TYR A 151 10.21 -12.39 18.67
C TYR A 151 10.23 -12.78 17.19
N LYS A 152 9.49 -12.03 16.38
CA LYS A 152 9.44 -12.21 14.94
C LYS A 152 9.47 -10.84 14.28
N ASN A 153 10.38 -10.67 13.35
CA ASN A 153 10.32 -9.57 12.40
C ASN A 153 10.55 -10.20 11.02
N THR A 154 9.54 -10.14 10.15
CA THR A 154 9.63 -10.77 8.84
C THR A 154 8.88 -9.96 7.81
N THR A 155 9.43 -9.92 6.61
CA THR A 155 8.75 -9.41 5.42
C THR A 155 8.20 -10.55 4.58
N THR A 156 7.26 -10.24 3.68
CA THR A 156 6.81 -11.16 2.63
C THR A 156 7.89 -11.32 1.57
N ALA A 157 8.00 -12.52 1.00
CA ALA A 157 8.86 -12.79 -0.15
C ALA A 157 8.22 -12.36 -1.48
N ILE A 158 6.96 -11.89 -1.48
CA ILE A 158 6.22 -11.51 -2.67
C ILE A 158 6.68 -10.11 -3.12
N PRO A 159 7.25 -9.95 -4.33
CA PRO A 159 7.61 -8.65 -4.85
C PRO A 159 6.35 -7.82 -5.15
N LEU A 160 6.36 -6.55 -4.77
CA LEU A 160 5.24 -5.64 -5.03
C LEU A 160 5.44 -4.92 -6.37
N PRO A 161 4.45 -4.92 -7.28
CA PRO A 161 4.59 -4.25 -8.57
C PRO A 161 4.65 -2.73 -8.41
N LEU A 162 5.35 -2.11 -9.35
CA LEU A 162 5.54 -0.67 -9.48
C LEU A 162 4.90 -0.17 -10.77
N ILE A 163 4.39 1.06 -10.72
CA ILE A 163 3.89 1.77 -11.90
C ILE A 163 4.48 3.18 -11.96
N PRO A 164 4.67 3.76 -13.15
CA PRO A 164 5.07 5.16 -13.27
C PRO A 164 4.12 6.08 -12.51
N ASN A 165 4.68 7.08 -11.83
CA ASN A 165 3.86 8.08 -11.17
C ASN A 165 3.15 8.97 -12.20
N PHE A 166 1.83 9.12 -12.06
CA PHE A 166 1.02 10.05 -12.84
C PHE A 166 1.24 11.46 -12.30
N THR A 167 2.38 12.06 -12.62
CA THR A 167 2.59 13.51 -12.43
C THR A 167 1.94 14.23 -13.60
N ASP A 168 1.18 15.28 -13.30
CA ASP A 168 0.47 16.08 -14.29
C ASP A 168 1.48 16.86 -15.13
N SER A 169 1.94 16.28 -16.24
CA SER A 169 2.84 16.95 -17.21
C SER A 169 2.32 16.88 -18.65
N TYR A 170 1.00 16.79 -18.82
CA TYR A 170 0.35 16.99 -20.11
C TYR A 170 -0.81 17.96 -19.93
N ALA A 171 -0.47 19.25 -19.95
CA ALA A 171 -1.35 20.32 -20.41
C ALA A 171 -1.00 20.61 -21.87
#